data_AF-Q1YSZ3-F1
#
_entry.id   AF-Q1YSZ3-F1
#
_cell.length_a   1.000
_cell.length_b   1.000
_cell.length_c   1.000
_cell.angle_alpha   90.00
_cell.angle_beta   90.00
_cell.angle_gamma   90.00
#
_symmetry.space_group_name_H-M   'P 1'
#
loop_
_entity.id
_entity.type
_entity.pdbx_description
1 polymer ?
#
loop_
_entity_poly.entity_id
_entity_poly.type
_entity_poly.pdbx_seq_one_letter_code
_entity_poly.pdbx_strand_id
1 'polypeptide(L)' 'DEFVRHVRTLFNTVSMRKPDASRSKSREVYMVAKGLKA' A
#
# COMPACT_ATOMS: atom_id res chain seq x y z
N ASP A 1 -0.32 3.36 10.66
CA ASP A 1 0.07 4.54 9.86
C ASP A 1 1.58 4.62 9.65
N GLU A 2 2.36 4.42 10.70
CA GLU A 2 3.84 4.46 10.67
C GLU A 2 4.46 3.60 9.56
N PHE A 3 3.98 2.37 9.37
CA PHE A 3 4.43 1.49 8.29
C PHE A 3 4.29 2.12 6.89
N VAL A 4 3.16 2.79 6.64
CA VAL A 4 2.90 3.45 5.35
C VAL A 4 3.81 4.66 5.17
N ARG A 5 4.05 5.41 6.25
CA ARG A 5 4.98 6.55 6.23
C ARG A 5 6.40 6.08 5.90
N HIS A 6 6.85 5.00 6.53
CA HIS A 6 8.14 4.39 6.23
C HIS A 6 8.21 3.97 4.76
N VAL A 7 7.22 3.26 4.23
CA VAL A 7 7.28 2.86 2.80
C VAL A 7 7.27 4.06 1.84
N ARG A 8 6.61 5.17 2.20
CA ARG A 8 6.67 6.41 1.39
C ARG A 8 8.04 7.08 1.38
N THR A 9 8.87 6.88 2.41
CA THR A 9 10.26 7.36 2.36
C THR A 9 11.10 6.56 1.37
N LEU A 10 10.82 5.26 1.25
CA LEU A 10 11.59 4.32 0.43
C LEU A 10 11.17 4.26 -1.05
N PHE A 11 9.92 4.60 -1.38
CA PHE A 11 9.39 4.45 -2.75
C PHE A 11 8.84 5.75 -3.31
N ASN A 12 8.88 5.91 -4.64
CA ASN A 12 8.35 7.08 -5.33
C ASN A 12 6.82 7.10 -5.37
N THR A 13 6.18 5.94 -5.41
CA THR A 13 4.72 5.85 -5.43
C THR A 13 4.23 4.74 -4.52
N VAL A 14 3.24 5.03 -3.69
CA VAL A 14 2.59 4.06 -2.80
C VAL A 14 1.09 4.19 -2.96
N SER A 15 0.42 3.10 -3.32
CA SER A 15 -1.03 3.02 -3.51
C SER A 15 -1.63 1.94 -2.62
N MET A 16 -2.84 2.16 -2.13
CA MET A 16 -3.61 1.16 -1.39
C MET A 16 -4.85 0.81 -2.18
N ARG A 17 -5.12 -0.48 -2.34
CA ARG A 17 -6.29 -0.98 -3.07
C ARG A 17 -6.93 -2.15 -2.36
N LYS A 18 -8.25 -2.20 -2.38
CA LYS A 18 -9.00 -3.37 -1.95
C LYS A 18 -9.01 -4.38 -3.09
N PRO A 19 -8.53 -5.62 -2.88
CA PRO A 19 -8.60 -6.61 -3.95
C PRO A 19 -10.04 -6.98 -4.24
N ASP A 20 -10.33 -7.26 -5.50
CA ASP A 20 -11.66 -7.65 -5.98
C ASP A 20 -12.17 -8.92 -5.28
N ALA A 21 -11.25 -9.83 -4.94
CA ALA A 21 -11.52 -11.02 -4.14
C ALA A 21 -11.90 -10.75 -2.66
N SER A 22 -11.75 -9.51 -2.16
CA SER A 22 -12.05 -9.17 -0.76
C SER A 22 -13.50 -8.72 -0.58
N ARG A 23 -14.21 -9.37 0.36
CA ARG A 23 -15.60 -9.03 0.74
C ARG A 23 -15.70 -7.55 1.14
N SER A 24 -16.78 -6.87 0.77
CA SER A 24 -16.97 -5.43 1.02
C SER A 24 -16.80 -5.00 2.48
N LYS A 25 -17.03 -5.89 3.46
CA LYS A 25 -16.80 -5.64 4.91
C LYS A 25 -15.40 -5.97 5.43
N SER A 26 -14.53 -6.63 4.67
CA SER A 26 -13.15 -6.91 5.14
C SER A 26 -12.31 -5.64 5.20
N ARG A 27 -11.44 -5.56 6.21
CA ARG A 27 -10.51 -4.43 6.43
C ARG A 27 -9.17 -4.63 5.73
N GLU A 28 -8.99 -5.74 5.02
CA GLU A 28 -7.76 -6.04 4.30
C GLU A 28 -7.62 -5.17 3.05
N VAL A 29 -6.44 -4.57 2.90
CA VAL A 29 -6.05 -3.76 1.77
C VAL A 29 -4.65 -4.17 1.32
N TYR A 30 -4.43 -4.19 0.01
CA TYR A 30 -3.12 -4.38 -0.57
C TYR A 30 -2.41 -3.04 -0.73
N MET A 31 -1.16 -2.99 -0.29
CA MET A 31 -0.28 -1.85 -0.52
C MET A 31 0.67 -2.18 -1.67
N VAL A 32 0.66 -1.34 -2.72
CA VAL A 32 1.55 -1.48 -3.88
C VAL A 32 2.48 -0.28 -3.91
N ALA A 33 3.77 -0.56 -3.74
CA ALA A 33 4.84 0.43 -3.83
C ALA A 33 5.64 0.27 -5.12
N LYS A 34 6.00 1.37 -5.77
CA LYS A 34 6.73 1.41 -7.05
C LYS A 34 7.85 2.42 -7.02
N GLY A 35 8.94 2.11 -7.75
CA GLY A 35 10.12 2.96 -7.87
C GLY A 35 10.87 3.07 -6.55
N LEU A 36 11.57 1.99 -6.17
CA LEU A 36 12.45 1.98 -5.00
C LEU A 36 13.51 3.08 -5.16
N LYS A 37 13.65 3.92 -4.14
CA LYS A 37 14.65 4.99 -4.11
C LYS A 37 16.00 4.39 -3.70
N ALA A 38 17.06 4.86 -4.36
CA ALA A 38 18.44 4.53 -4.02
C ALA A 38 18.91 5.34 -2.82
#